data_AF-A0A9E3Z6B3-F1
#
_entry.id   AF-A0A9E3Z6B3-F1
#
_cell.length_a   1.000
_cell.length_b   1.000
_cell.length_c   1.000
_cell.angle_alpha   90.00
_cell.angle_beta   90.00
_cell.angle_gamma   90.00
#
_symmetry.space_group_name_H-M   'P 1'
#
loop_
_entity.id
_entity.type
_entity.pdbx_description
1 polymer ?
#
loop_
_entity_poly.entity_id
_entity_poly.type
_entity_poly.pdbx_seq_one_letter_code
_entity_poly.pdbx_strand_id
1 'polypeptide(L)'
;MLQKFIWWTGLSDFLVGAGTWAGAIGVAMAAEPVMGQFVPLVTLGTFLMMAAALLMWSSHDMPNRAPVFFWQGLVRLSAVSAVIYAVPHQLSETWEYWLLAIDGPIGLVYVFGAMKVTGCSFIQLLGCKTAPQ
;
A
#
# COMPACT_ATOMS: atom_id res chain seq x y z
N MET A 1 18.91 -6.57 -3.80
CA MET A 1 17.67 -6.87 -4.55
C MET A 1 16.45 -6.24 -3.91
N LEU A 2 16.20 -6.47 -2.61
CA LEU A 2 15.07 -5.87 -1.88
C LEU A 2 14.99 -4.34 -1.99
N GLN A 3 16.12 -3.64 -1.90
CA GLN A 3 16.18 -2.18 -2.10
C GLN A 3 15.59 -1.73 -3.44
N LYS A 4 16.09 -2.31 -4.54
CA LYS A 4 15.63 -1.99 -5.90
C LYS A 4 14.15 -2.35 -6.08
N PHE A 5 13.75 -3.48 -5.49
CA PHE A 5 12.35 -3.91 -5.50
C PHE A 5 11.47 -2.85 -4.85
N ILE A 6 11.73 -2.47 -3.59
CA ILE A 6 11.00 -1.43 -2.84
C ILE A 6 10.95 -0.10 -3.60
N TRP A 7 12.06 0.30 -4.22
CA TRP A 7 12.10 1.54 -4.99
C TRP A 7 11.17 1.50 -6.21
N TRP A 8 11.18 0.41 -6.97
CA TRP A 8 10.33 0.26 -8.16
C TRP A 8 8.85 0.13 -7.81
N THR A 9 8.52 -0.68 -6.82
CA THR A 9 7.14 -0.82 -6.34
C THR A 9 6.64 0.48 -5.70
N GLY A 10 7.49 1.22 -4.99
CA GLY A 10 7.18 2.57 -4.52
C GLY A 10 6.93 3.55 -5.67
N LEU A 11 7.73 3.51 -6.73
CA LEU A 11 7.50 4.34 -7.91
C LEU A 11 6.16 3.99 -8.59
N SER A 12 5.81 2.70 -8.70
CA SER A 12 4.52 2.29 -9.28
C SER A 12 3.31 2.71 -8.45
N ASP A 13 3.45 2.89 -7.13
CA ASP A 13 2.34 3.30 -6.26
C ASP A 13 1.85 4.72 -6.55
N PHE A 14 2.66 5.56 -7.19
CA PHE A 14 2.17 6.84 -7.73
C PHE A 14 1.05 6.64 -8.76
N LEU A 15 1.11 5.58 -9.57
CA LEU A 15 0.04 5.25 -10.53
C LEU A 15 -1.25 4.85 -9.82
N VAL A 16 -1.15 4.15 -8.68
CA VAL A 16 -2.31 3.76 -7.87
C VAL A 16 -2.97 4.99 -7.25
N GLY A 17 -2.17 5.91 -6.69
CA GLY A 17 -2.68 7.18 -6.17
C GLY A 17 -3.32 8.05 -7.24
N ALA A 18 -2.71 8.14 -8.43
CA ALA A 18 -3.31 8.81 -9.59
C ALA A 18 -4.59 8.10 -10.08
N GLY A 19 -4.65 6.77 -10.03
CA GLY A 19 -5.85 5.99 -10.30
C GLY A 19 -7.00 6.31 -9.34
N THR A 20 -6.70 6.56 -8.07
CA THR A 20 -7.70 6.99 -7.08
C THR A 20 -8.25 8.38 -7.40
N TRP A 21 -7.39 9.30 -7.87
CA TRP A 21 -7.85 10.60 -8.39
C TRP A 21 -8.73 10.45 -9.63
N ALA A 22 -8.36 9.57 -10.57
CA ALA A 22 -9.19 9.29 -11.74
C ALA A 22 -10.56 8.73 -11.33
N GLY A 23 -10.61 7.87 -10.31
CA GLY A 23 -11.86 7.40 -9.70
C GLY A 23 -12.69 8.54 -9.10
N ALA A 24 -12.06 9.47 -8.39
CA ALA A 24 -12.75 10.65 -7.84
C ALA A 24 -13.39 11.50 -8.94
N ILE A 25 -12.64 11.77 -10.02
CA ILE A 25 -13.14 12.50 -11.19
C ILE A 25 -14.29 11.74 -11.85
N GLY A 26 -14.16 10.42 -12.03
CA GLY A 26 -15.22 9.57 -12.59
C GLY A 26 -16.51 9.65 -11.79
N VAL A 27 -16.44 9.63 -10.45
CA VAL A 27 -17.60 9.80 -9.57
C VAL A 27 -18.22 11.19 -9.71
N ALA A 28 -17.41 12.25 -9.82
CA ALA A 28 -17.90 13.62 -9.96
C ALA A 28 -18.53 13.89 -11.35
N MET A 29 -18.07 13.19 -12.38
CA MET A 29 -18.53 13.36 -13.77
C MET A 29 -19.63 12.35 -14.18
N ALA A 30 -20.01 11.42 -13.31
CA ALA A 30 -21.10 10.49 -13.57
C ALA A 30 -22.43 11.22 -13.77
N ALA A 31 -23.35 10.62 -14.53
CA ALA A 31 -24.70 11.17 -14.76
C ALA A 31 -25.45 11.42 -13.44
N GLU A 32 -25.23 10.55 -12.45
CA GLU A 32 -25.65 10.72 -11.06
C GLU A 32 -24.42 10.71 -10.15
N PRO A 33 -23.89 11.89 -9.77
CA PRO A 33 -22.72 11.96 -8.90
C PRO A 33 -22.98 11.42 -7.50
N VAL A 34 -22.02 10.67 -6.94
CA VAL A 34 -22.11 10.18 -5.56
C VAL A 34 -21.59 11.24 -4.59
N MET A 35 -22.52 11.92 -3.92
CA MET A 35 -22.19 12.96 -2.95
C MET A 35 -21.33 12.42 -1.80
N GLY A 36 -20.32 13.20 -1.40
CA GLY A 36 -19.42 12.85 -0.31
C GLY A 36 -18.24 11.95 -0.68
N GLN A 37 -18.10 11.51 -1.93
CA GLN A 37 -17.00 10.62 -2.35
C GLN A 37 -15.79 11.35 -2.96
N PHE A 38 -16.01 12.50 -3.62
CA PHE A 38 -14.94 13.21 -4.34
C PHE A 38 -13.77 13.62 -3.42
N VAL A 39 -14.06 14.33 -2.32
CA VAL A 39 -13.04 14.85 -1.41
C VAL A 39 -12.27 13.71 -0.71
N PRO A 40 -12.92 12.67 -0.16
CA PRO A 40 -12.20 11.51 0.39
C PRO A 40 -11.31 10.80 -0.63
N LEU A 41 -11.76 10.58 -1.86
CA LEU A 41 -10.96 9.90 -2.88
C LEU A 41 -9.74 10.72 -3.32
N VAL A 42 -9.88 12.04 -3.51
CA VAL A 42 -8.74 12.93 -3.79
C VAL A 42 -7.74 12.91 -2.62
N THR A 43 -8.24 12.95 -1.39
CA THR A 43 -7.41 12.92 -0.18
C THR A 43 -6.68 11.58 -0.06
N LEU A 44 -7.38 10.46 -0.26
CA LEU A 44 -6.81 9.11 -0.26
C LEU A 44 -5.72 8.96 -1.33
N GLY A 45 -5.99 9.39 -2.57
CA GLY A 45 -4.98 9.35 -3.64
C GLY A 45 -3.71 10.14 -3.29
N THR A 46 -3.87 11.28 -2.62
CA THR A 46 -2.72 12.08 -2.14
C THR A 46 -1.94 11.36 -1.04
N PHE A 47 -2.62 10.73 -0.08
CA PHE A 47 -1.96 9.89 0.93
C PHE A 47 -1.23 8.70 0.32
N LEU A 48 -1.79 8.07 -0.71
CA LEU A 48 -1.14 6.97 -1.45
C LEU A 48 0.12 7.45 -2.18
N MET A 49 0.11 8.65 -2.78
CA MET A 49 1.30 9.23 -3.39
C MET A 49 2.37 9.64 -2.36
N MET A 50 1.96 10.12 -1.18
CA MET A 50 2.90 10.34 -0.08
C MET A 50 3.51 9.00 0.39
N ALA A 51 2.69 7.96 0.54
CA ALA A 51 3.11 6.61 0.84
C ALA A 51 4.15 6.08 -0.18
N ALA A 52 3.89 6.29 -1.48
CA ALA A 52 4.80 5.98 -2.58
C ALA A 52 6.15 6.70 -2.42
N ALA A 53 6.12 8.02 -2.18
CA ALA A 53 7.32 8.83 -1.97
C ALA A 53 8.14 8.35 -0.75
N LEU A 54 7.47 8.07 0.38
CA LEU A 54 8.09 7.57 1.59
C LEU A 54 8.72 6.19 1.36
N LEU A 55 8.07 5.33 0.58
CA LEU A 55 8.56 4.00 0.25
C LEU A 55 9.86 4.08 -0.58
N MET A 56 9.88 4.92 -1.61
CA MET A 56 11.11 5.20 -2.37
C MET A 56 12.20 5.78 -1.47
N TRP A 57 11.86 6.75 -0.62
CA TRP A 57 12.78 7.34 0.34
C TRP A 57 13.35 6.32 1.34
N SER A 58 12.53 5.36 1.79
CA SER A 58 12.95 4.30 2.70
C SER A 58 13.96 3.33 2.08
N SER A 59 13.90 3.16 0.76
CA SER A 59 14.87 2.32 0.04
C SER A 59 16.30 2.88 0.10
N HIS A 60 16.48 4.18 0.35
CA HIS A 60 17.82 4.78 0.43
C HIS A 60 18.53 4.52 1.76
N ASP A 61 17.79 4.19 2.83
CA ASP A 61 18.34 3.92 4.17
C ASP A 61 17.44 2.93 4.91
N MET A 62 17.50 1.67 4.45
CA MET A 62 16.57 0.64 4.87
C MET A 62 16.64 0.27 6.36
N PRO A 63 17.83 0.13 7.00
CA PRO A 63 17.89 -0.23 8.42
C PRO A 63 17.18 0.78 9.33
N ASN A 64 17.32 2.07 9.05
CA ASN A 64 16.71 3.13 9.87
C ASN A 64 15.28 3.47 9.45
N ARG A 65 14.82 3.00 8.28
CA ARG A 65 13.50 3.33 7.72
C ARG A 65 12.63 2.10 7.46
N ALA A 66 13.02 0.96 8.01
CA ALA A 66 12.27 -0.29 7.90
C ALA A 66 10.80 -0.22 8.28
N PRO A 67 10.39 0.57 9.30
CA PRO A 67 8.98 0.75 9.62
C PRO A 67 8.13 1.23 8.43
N VAL A 68 8.71 2.04 7.53
CA VAL A 68 7.96 2.58 6.38
C VAL A 68 7.50 1.45 5.47
N PHE A 69 8.42 0.62 4.96
CA PHE A 69 8.02 -0.46 4.07
C PHE A 69 7.35 -1.61 4.82
N PHE A 70 7.62 -1.81 6.11
CA PHE A 70 6.83 -2.72 6.95
C PHE A 70 5.34 -2.34 6.96
N TRP A 71 5.03 -1.07 7.28
CA TRP A 71 3.65 -0.57 7.32
C TRP A 71 3.01 -0.55 5.93
N GLN A 72 3.76 -0.21 4.89
CA GLN A 72 3.26 -0.38 3.51
C GLN A 72 2.94 -1.84 3.18
N GLY A 73 3.71 -2.78 3.73
CA GLY A 73 3.42 -4.21 3.60
C GLY A 73 2.10 -4.58 4.24
N LEU A 74 1.83 -4.06 5.45
CA LEU A 74 0.55 -4.28 6.13
C LEU A 74 -0.63 -3.65 5.39
N VAL A 75 -0.47 -2.46 4.81
CA VAL A 75 -1.51 -1.82 3.99
C VAL A 75 -1.90 -2.73 2.81
N ARG A 76 -0.92 -3.28 2.08
CA ARG A 76 -1.19 -4.22 0.97
C ARG A 76 -1.87 -5.51 1.43
N LEU A 77 -1.44 -6.07 2.56
CA LEU A 77 -2.08 -7.27 3.12
C LEU A 77 -3.52 -7.00 3.59
N SER A 78 -3.81 -5.77 4.04
CA SER A 78 -5.18 -5.36 4.37
C SER A 78 -6.05 -5.21 3.12
N ALA A 79 -5.51 -4.71 2.01
CA ALA A 79 -6.22 -4.66 0.73
C ALA A 79 -6.54 -6.07 0.21
N VAL A 80 -5.58 -7.00 0.31
CA VAL A 80 -5.80 -8.41 0.00
C VAL A 80 -6.92 -9.02 0.85
N SER A 81 -6.91 -8.75 2.15
CA SER A 81 -7.96 -9.22 3.06
C SER A 81 -9.34 -8.65 2.69
N ALA A 82 -9.39 -7.38 2.28
CA ALA A 82 -10.61 -6.73 1.81
C ALA A 82 -11.16 -7.39 0.54
N VAL A 83 -10.33 -7.71 -0.45
CA VAL A 83 -10.75 -8.41 -1.68
C VAL A 83 -11.27 -9.82 -1.39
N ILE A 84 -10.55 -10.58 -0.54
CA ILE A 84 -10.97 -11.93 -0.13
C ILE A 84 -12.35 -11.90 0.53
N TYR A 85 -12.66 -10.83 1.28
CA TYR A 85 -13.97 -10.64 1.89
C TYR A 85 -15.02 -10.12 0.90
N ALA A 86 -14.71 -9.07 0.14
CA ALA A 86 -15.69 -8.29 -0.62
C ALA A 86 -16.22 -9.05 -1.85
N VAL A 87 -15.36 -9.72 -2.60
CA VAL A 87 -15.76 -10.41 -3.83
C VAL A 87 -16.78 -11.54 -3.59
N PRO A 88 -16.60 -12.48 -2.65
CA PRO A 88 -17.60 -13.53 -2.40
C PRO A 88 -18.91 -12.99 -1.81
N HIS A 89 -18.89 -11.79 -1.21
CA HIS A 89 -20.08 -11.11 -0.69
C HIS A 89 -20.71 -10.14 -1.69
N GLN A 90 -20.29 -10.14 -2.96
CA GLN A 90 -20.82 -9.26 -4.02
C GLN A 90 -20.68 -7.76 -3.71
N LEU A 91 -19.70 -7.41 -2.87
CA LEU A 91 -19.33 -6.02 -2.57
C LEU A 91 -18.28 -5.49 -3.54
N SER A 92 -17.71 -6.36 -4.38
CA SER A 92 -16.75 -5.96 -5.41
C SER A 92 -16.68 -6.91 -6.60
N GLU A 93 -15.93 -6.53 -7.63
CA GLU A 93 -15.83 -7.24 -8.91
C GLU A 93 -14.78 -8.37 -8.89
N THR A 94 -15.03 -9.45 -9.65
CA THR A 94 -14.17 -10.64 -9.63
C THR A 94 -12.75 -10.38 -10.14
N TRP A 95 -12.55 -9.39 -11.02
CA TRP A 95 -11.21 -9.06 -11.52
C TRP A 95 -10.29 -8.53 -10.41
N GLU A 96 -10.85 -8.00 -9.31
CA GLU A 96 -10.04 -7.51 -8.20
C GLU A 96 -9.24 -8.62 -7.50
N TYR A 97 -9.57 -9.91 -7.72
CA TYR A 97 -8.71 -11.01 -7.26
C TYR A 97 -7.28 -10.94 -7.83
N TRP A 98 -7.04 -10.22 -8.93
CA TRP A 98 -5.69 -9.94 -9.41
C TRP A 98 -4.81 -9.23 -8.38
N LEU A 99 -5.40 -8.45 -7.46
CA LEU A 99 -4.67 -7.82 -6.36
C LEU A 99 -4.01 -8.86 -5.45
N LEU A 100 -4.58 -10.07 -5.27
CA LEU A 100 -3.95 -11.12 -4.47
C LEU A 100 -2.61 -11.57 -5.07
N ALA A 101 -2.52 -11.62 -6.40
CA ALA A 101 -1.31 -12.04 -7.10
C ALA A 101 -0.20 -10.98 -7.08
N ILE A 102 -0.55 -9.72 -6.84
CA ILE A 102 0.39 -8.58 -6.85
C ILE A 102 0.68 -8.13 -5.42
N ASP A 103 -0.34 -7.63 -4.71
CA ASP A 103 -0.21 -7.00 -3.40
C ASP A 103 0.10 -8.01 -2.30
N GLY A 104 -0.39 -9.24 -2.41
CA GLY A 104 -0.08 -10.32 -1.46
C GLY A 104 1.43 -10.58 -1.37
N PRO A 105 2.07 -10.97 -2.49
CA PRO A 105 3.52 -11.19 -2.52
C PRO A 105 4.33 -9.96 -2.14
N ILE A 106 3.99 -8.76 -2.65
CA ILE A 106 4.72 -7.52 -2.30
C ILE A 106 4.62 -7.25 -0.79
N GLY A 107 3.41 -7.37 -0.23
CA GLY A 107 3.16 -7.16 1.19
C GLY A 107 3.97 -8.08 2.09
N LEU A 108 4.01 -9.38 1.75
CA LEU A 108 4.82 -10.36 2.48
C LEU A 108 6.32 -10.08 2.36
N VAL A 109 6.80 -9.75 1.15
CA VAL A 109 8.22 -9.40 0.92
C VAL A 109 8.62 -8.20 1.76
N TYR A 110 7.74 -7.21 1.92
CA TYR A 110 8.02 -6.04 2.75
C TYR A 110 8.08 -6.36 4.23
N VAL A 111 7.11 -7.10 4.76
CA VAL A 111 7.05 -7.47 6.18
C VAL A 111 8.27 -8.32 6.57
N PHE A 112 8.51 -9.42 5.84
CA PHE A 112 9.65 -10.28 6.12
C PHE A 112 10.98 -9.61 5.76
N GLY A 113 10.99 -8.78 4.72
CA GLY A 113 12.14 -7.97 4.36
C GLY A 113 12.54 -7.01 5.48
N ALA A 114 11.58 -6.36 6.13
CA ALA A 114 11.83 -5.43 7.22
C ALA A 114 12.41 -6.16 8.43
N MET A 115 11.79 -7.27 8.83
CA MET A 115 12.29 -8.13 9.91
C MET A 115 13.70 -8.62 9.63
N LYS A 116 14.00 -9.02 8.40
CA LYS A 116 15.34 -9.49 8.01
C LYS A 116 16.38 -8.37 8.00
N VAL A 117 16.00 -7.16 7.60
CA VAL A 117 16.90 -6.01 7.50
C VAL A 117 17.27 -5.47 8.88
N THR A 118 16.32 -5.43 9.82
CA THR A 118 16.56 -4.86 11.16
C THR A 118 16.87 -5.91 12.22
N GLY A 119 16.49 -7.17 12.02
CA GLY A 119 16.50 -8.19 13.07
C GLY A 119 15.40 -7.99 14.12
N CYS A 120 14.51 -7.02 13.94
CA CYS A 120 13.39 -6.78 14.85
C CYS A 120 12.28 -7.82 14.66
N SER A 121 11.56 -8.11 15.75
CA SER A 121 10.31 -8.87 15.70
C SER A 121 9.19 -8.07 15.06
N PHE A 122 8.13 -8.76 14.65
CA PHE A 122 6.94 -8.14 14.07
C PHE A 122 6.36 -7.03 14.97
N ILE A 123 6.24 -7.28 16.28
CA ILE A 123 5.68 -6.33 17.25
C ILE A 123 6.60 -5.11 17.43
N GLN A 124 7.92 -5.31 17.39
CA GLN A 124 8.87 -4.20 17.45
C GLN A 124 8.74 -3.29 16.22
N LEU A 125 8.62 -3.86 15.02
CA LEU A 125 8.41 -3.10 13.78
C LEU A 125 7.03 -2.43 13.74
N LEU A 126 6.00 -3.08 14.29
CA LEU A 126 4.68 -2.48 14.48
C LEU A 126 4.76 -1.23 15.37
N GLY A 127 5.60 -1.27 16.42
CA GLY A 127 5.93 -0.10 17.24
C GLY A 127 6.96 0.86 16.62
N CYS A 128 7.22 0.76 15.31
CA CYS A 128 8.17 1.59 14.57
C CYS A 128 9.63 1.53 15.09
N LYS A 129 10.03 0.45 15.76
CA LYS A 129 11.43 0.24 16.15
C LYS A 129 12.28 -0.18 14.95
N THR A 130 13.55 0.24 14.94
CA THR A 130 14.52 -0.03 13.87
C THR A 130 15.71 -0.87 14.32
N ALA A 131 15.83 -1.13 15.63
CA ALA A 131 16.86 -1.98 16.21
C ALA A 131 16.24 -2.94 17.24
N PRO A 132 16.73 -4.19 17.34
CA PRO A 132 16.36 -5.09 18.41
C PRO A 132 16.93 -4.51 19.71
N GLN A 133 16.03 -4.18 20.64
CA GLN A 133 16.35 -3.89 22.03
C GLN A 133 16.23 -5.17 22.85
#